data_AF-A0A6J0CCX5-F1
#
_entry.id   AF-A0A6J0CCX5-F1
#
_cell.length_a   1.000
_cell.length_b   1.000
_cell.length_c   1.000
_cell.angle_alpha   90.00
_cell.angle_beta   90.00
_cell.angle_gamma   90.00
#
_symmetry.space_group_name_H-M   'P 1'
#
loop_
_entity.id
_entity.type
_entity.pdbx_description
1 polymer ?
#
loop_
_entity_poly.entity_id
_entity_poly.type
_entity_poly.pdbx_seq_one_letter_code
_entity_poly.pdbx_strand_id
1 'polypeptide(L)'
;MFPAYANLSAYDRHKKLMNDYFLTRKGSAITLKRDTSRDKTDADVIRDQHRFLWHSEDNDVPDSWETRLAKKYYDKLFKEYCISDLTHYKKNKVALRWRTENEVVIGKGQFQCGNKRCVEKNELKTWEVNFGYVEHGEKKNALVKLRLCPECSLKLNHHSRKREVKRRRSLKRLGKTVDVQEVLATSTTMVRDAIEVKVEKEDQADDKKEEKTVKESQIWKDKPTDSNEKSREEEFEEYFDELFM
;
A
#
# COMPACT_ATOMS: atom_id res chain seq x y z
N MET A 1 53.01 -21.40 -24.71
CA MET A 1 51.62 -21.49 -25.22
C MET A 1 51.45 -22.88 -25.81
N PHE A 2 50.39 -23.64 -25.51
CA PHE A 2 50.26 -25.03 -25.98
C PHE A 2 49.76 -25.07 -27.44
N PRO A 3 50.57 -25.52 -28.43
CA PRO A 3 50.20 -25.41 -29.84
C PRO A 3 49.12 -26.43 -30.26
N ALA A 4 49.02 -27.57 -29.56
CA ALA A 4 48.14 -28.68 -29.89
C ALA A 4 46.64 -28.34 -29.97
N TYR A 5 46.20 -27.22 -29.39
CA TYR A 5 44.80 -26.79 -29.37
C TYR A 5 44.58 -25.39 -29.95
N ALA A 6 45.48 -24.89 -30.81
CA ALA A 6 45.32 -23.59 -31.46
C ALA A 6 44.10 -23.54 -32.41
N ASN A 7 43.78 -24.66 -33.07
CA ASN A 7 42.76 -24.75 -34.12
C ASN A 7 41.33 -24.99 -33.59
N LEU A 8 41.11 -24.98 -32.27
CA LEU A 8 39.80 -25.19 -31.65
C LEU A 8 39.22 -23.87 -31.14
N SER A 9 37.88 -23.78 -31.14
CA SER A 9 37.16 -22.69 -30.47
C SER A 9 37.61 -22.55 -29.01
N ALA A 10 37.58 -21.33 -28.47
CA ALA A 10 37.98 -21.05 -27.09
C ALA A 10 37.20 -21.92 -26.08
N TYR A 11 35.93 -22.21 -26.36
CA TYR A 11 35.08 -23.11 -25.56
C TYR A 11 35.54 -24.57 -25.63
N ASP A 12 35.76 -25.12 -26.83
CA ASP A 12 36.19 -26.52 -27.00
C ASP A 12 37.60 -26.76 -26.48
N ARG A 13 38.49 -25.77 -26.64
CA ARG A 13 39.83 -25.76 -26.02
C ARG A 13 39.74 -25.76 -24.50
N HIS A 14 38.87 -24.95 -23.91
CA HIS A 14 38.63 -24.97 -22.46
C HIS A 14 38.09 -26.34 -22.01
N LYS A 15 37.10 -26.89 -22.71
CA LYS A 15 36.50 -28.20 -22.43
C LYS A 15 37.52 -29.35 -22.51
N LYS A 16 38.40 -29.34 -23.53
CA LYS A 16 39.56 -30.25 -23.63
C LYS A 16 40.49 -30.13 -22.42
N LEU A 17 40.98 -28.91 -22.14
CA LEU A 17 41.93 -28.67 -21.04
C LEU A 17 41.35 -29.02 -19.66
N MET A 18 40.06 -28.80 -19.42
CA MET A 18 39.39 -29.24 -18.19
C MET A 18 39.31 -30.76 -18.11
N ASN A 19 38.90 -31.46 -19.18
CA ASN A 19 38.86 -32.92 -19.20
C ASN A 19 40.25 -33.54 -18.98
N ASP A 20 41.28 -33.04 -19.65
CA ASP A 20 42.66 -33.49 -19.49
C ASP A 20 43.14 -33.28 -18.04
N TYR A 21 42.79 -32.15 -17.41
CA TYR A 21 43.09 -31.86 -16.00
C TYR A 21 42.39 -32.84 -15.03
N PHE A 22 41.08 -33.10 -15.21
CA PHE A 22 40.32 -34.07 -14.41
C PHE A 22 40.89 -35.49 -14.53
N LEU A 23 41.29 -35.91 -15.74
CA LEU A 23 41.86 -37.24 -15.99
C LEU A 23 43.27 -37.38 -15.41
N THR A 24 44.09 -36.34 -15.51
CA THR A 24 45.51 -36.39 -15.12
C THR A 24 45.71 -36.23 -13.61
N ARG A 25 44.89 -35.41 -12.94
CA ARG A 25 44.97 -35.17 -11.49
C ARG A 25 43.78 -35.78 -10.75
N LYS A 26 43.92 -37.05 -10.36
CA LYS A 26 42.99 -37.72 -9.43
C LYS A 26 42.77 -36.87 -8.17
N GLY A 27 41.51 -36.66 -7.78
CA GLY A 27 41.12 -35.84 -6.62
C GLY A 27 41.00 -34.32 -6.87
N SER A 28 41.56 -33.78 -7.96
CA SER A 28 41.55 -32.34 -8.24
C SER A 28 40.15 -31.72 -8.43
N ALA A 29 39.14 -32.55 -8.72
CA ALA A 29 37.74 -32.16 -8.82
C ALA A 29 37.16 -31.53 -7.54
N ILE A 30 37.78 -31.80 -6.37
CA ILE A 30 37.39 -31.17 -5.11
C ILE A 30 37.93 -29.73 -5.05
N THR A 31 39.18 -29.52 -5.47
CA THR A 31 39.84 -28.20 -5.52
C THR A 31 39.25 -27.27 -6.58
N LEU A 32 38.68 -27.82 -7.66
CA LEU A 32 38.08 -27.03 -8.74
C LEU A 32 36.61 -26.63 -8.47
N LYS A 33 36.06 -26.91 -7.28
CA LYS A 33 34.73 -26.44 -6.90
C LYS A 33 34.74 -24.93 -6.70
N ARG A 34 33.87 -24.21 -7.42
CA ARG A 34 33.52 -22.81 -7.13
C ARG A 34 33.09 -22.70 -5.66
N ASP A 35 33.62 -21.71 -4.96
CA ASP A 35 33.06 -21.26 -3.68
C ASP A 35 31.73 -20.54 -3.95
N THR A 36 30.64 -21.11 -3.44
CA THR A 36 29.28 -20.56 -3.55
C THR A 36 28.83 -19.81 -2.28
N SER A 37 29.71 -19.63 -1.30
CA SER A 37 29.36 -19.03 0.01
C SER A 37 28.93 -17.56 -0.08
N ARG A 38 29.24 -16.88 -1.18
CA ARG A 38 28.95 -15.46 -1.44
C ARG A 38 27.91 -15.25 -2.55
N ASP A 39 27.29 -16.34 -3.03
CA ASP A 39 26.32 -16.29 -4.13
C ASP A 39 24.94 -15.88 -3.61
N LYS A 40 24.53 -14.63 -3.86
CA LYS A 40 23.14 -14.20 -3.65
C LYS A 40 22.23 -14.77 -4.74
N THR A 41 21.10 -15.36 -4.37
CA THR A 41 19.99 -15.63 -5.30
C THR A 41 19.10 -14.40 -5.41
N ASP A 42 18.39 -14.22 -6.53
CA ASP A 42 17.27 -13.26 -6.68
C ASP A 42 16.30 -13.31 -5.49
N ALA A 43 16.00 -14.51 -4.98
CA ALA A 43 15.12 -14.72 -3.83
C ALA A 43 15.72 -14.23 -2.49
N ASP A 44 17.05 -14.13 -2.37
CA ASP A 44 17.74 -13.54 -1.22
C ASP A 44 17.76 -12.01 -1.36
N VAL A 45 18.10 -11.50 -2.55
CA VAL A 45 18.03 -10.07 -2.90
C VAL A 45 16.65 -9.48 -2.62
N ILE A 46 15.58 -10.17 -3.01
CA ILE A 46 14.20 -9.77 -2.72
C ILE A 46 13.91 -9.83 -1.20
N ARG A 47 14.48 -10.77 -0.44
CA ARG A 47 14.34 -10.81 1.02
C ARG A 47 15.07 -9.66 1.71
N ASP A 48 16.23 -9.24 1.20
CA ASP A 48 16.98 -8.09 1.72
C ASP A 48 16.27 -6.74 1.42
N GLN A 49 15.71 -6.59 0.21
CA GLN A 49 15.20 -5.32 -0.33
C GLN A 49 13.67 -5.21 -0.40
N HIS A 50 12.91 -6.14 0.20
CA HIS A 50 11.45 -6.00 0.25
C HIS A 50 11.03 -4.86 1.19
N ARG A 51 10.16 -3.99 0.70
CA ARG A 51 9.43 -2.99 1.50
C ARG A 51 7.95 -3.34 1.52
N PHE A 52 7.30 -3.15 2.67
CA PHE A 52 5.92 -3.59 2.91
C PHE A 52 4.92 -2.74 2.11
N LEU A 53 5.19 -1.43 2.04
CA LEU A 53 4.59 -0.50 1.08
C LEU A 53 5.72 0.18 0.31
N TRP A 54 5.45 0.46 -0.96
CA TRP A 54 6.21 1.42 -1.75
C TRP A 54 5.29 2.63 -1.93
N HIS A 55 5.64 3.76 -1.32
CA HIS A 55 4.87 4.99 -1.49
C HIS A 55 5.21 5.61 -2.85
N SER A 56 4.25 6.36 -3.42
CA SER A 56 4.42 7.00 -4.73
C SER A 56 5.02 8.41 -4.67
N GLU A 57 5.17 8.94 -3.45
CA GLU A 57 5.68 10.29 -3.16
C GLU A 57 7.19 10.26 -2.85
N ASP A 58 7.70 9.14 -2.33
CA ASP A 58 9.12 8.85 -2.29
C ASP A 58 9.65 8.84 -3.73
N ASN A 59 10.57 9.77 -4.04
CA ASN A 59 11.16 9.94 -5.39
C ASN A 59 12.20 8.84 -5.73
N ASP A 60 11.93 7.62 -5.26
CA ASP A 60 12.70 6.41 -5.48
C ASP A 60 12.55 5.93 -6.93
N VAL A 61 13.25 6.61 -7.84
CA VAL A 61 13.89 5.93 -8.96
C VAL A 61 14.90 4.96 -8.34
N PRO A 62 14.68 3.63 -8.40
CA PRO A 62 15.52 2.70 -7.66
C PRO A 62 16.95 2.68 -8.20
N ASP A 63 17.91 3.18 -7.42
CA ASP A 63 19.32 3.29 -7.83
C ASP A 63 19.93 1.93 -8.16
N SER A 64 19.73 0.94 -7.28
CA SER A 64 20.29 -0.39 -7.42
C SER A 64 19.42 -1.30 -8.31
N TRP A 65 20.07 -2.25 -8.98
CA TRP A 65 19.39 -3.37 -9.63
C TRP A 65 18.56 -4.19 -8.62
N GLU A 66 19.03 -4.28 -7.36
CA GLU A 66 18.38 -5.04 -6.30
C GLU A 66 17.01 -4.43 -5.94
N THR A 67 16.92 -3.10 -5.81
CA THR A 67 15.65 -2.38 -5.61
C THR A 67 14.78 -2.35 -6.87
N ARG A 68 15.35 -2.32 -8.08
CA ARG A 68 14.60 -2.51 -9.34
C ARG A 68 13.90 -3.87 -9.39
N LEU A 69 14.60 -4.93 -8.98
CA LEU A 69 14.05 -6.28 -8.89
C LEU A 69 12.91 -6.31 -7.85
N ALA A 70 13.15 -5.80 -6.64
CA ALA A 70 12.15 -5.77 -5.58
C ALA A 70 10.87 -5.02 -6.00
N LYS A 71 10.98 -3.85 -6.65
CA LYS A 71 9.84 -3.09 -7.20
C LYS A 71 9.05 -3.92 -8.22
N LYS A 72 9.75 -4.50 -9.22
CA LYS A 72 9.14 -5.36 -10.26
C LYS A 72 8.45 -6.62 -9.72
N TYR A 73 8.81 -7.10 -8.52
CA TYR A 73 8.07 -8.15 -7.81
C TYR A 73 6.92 -7.58 -6.96
N TYR A 74 7.11 -6.43 -6.31
CA TYR A 74 6.06 -5.73 -5.58
C TYR A 74 4.85 -5.40 -6.49
N ASP A 75 5.08 -4.88 -7.68
CA ASP A 75 4.03 -4.46 -8.63
C ASP A 75 3.14 -5.63 -9.12
N LYS A 76 3.65 -6.87 -9.04
CA LYS A 76 2.91 -8.09 -9.38
C LYS A 76 1.99 -8.62 -8.26
N LEU A 77 2.06 -8.05 -7.04
CA LEU A 77 1.38 -8.59 -5.86
C LEU A 77 0.05 -7.88 -5.56
N PHE A 78 -1.07 -8.62 -5.62
CA PHE A 78 -2.44 -8.14 -5.38
C PHE A 78 -2.78 -7.87 -3.90
N LYS A 79 -2.22 -6.78 -3.35
CA LYS A 79 -2.26 -6.38 -1.93
C LYS A 79 -3.50 -5.53 -1.53
N GLU A 80 -4.61 -5.64 -2.25
CA GLU A 80 -5.84 -4.89 -1.94
C GLU A 80 -6.47 -5.35 -0.61
N TYR A 81 -6.64 -6.68 -0.45
CA TYR A 81 -7.37 -7.29 0.65
C TYR A 81 -6.47 -8.27 1.41
N CYS A 82 -6.47 -8.15 2.74
CA CYS A 82 -5.81 -9.09 3.64
C CYS A 82 -6.70 -10.29 3.99
N ILE A 83 -6.10 -11.31 4.61
CA ILE A 83 -6.78 -12.39 5.32
C ILE A 83 -6.42 -12.33 6.81
N SER A 84 -7.45 -12.46 7.64
CA SER A 84 -7.36 -12.52 9.09
C SER A 84 -7.43 -13.95 9.62
N ASP A 85 -6.80 -14.22 10.77
CA ASP A 85 -7.16 -15.33 11.63
C ASP A 85 -7.81 -14.78 12.91
N LEU A 86 -9.12 -14.99 13.02
CA LEU A 86 -9.95 -14.51 14.14
C LEU A 86 -10.09 -15.56 15.26
N THR A 87 -9.37 -16.69 15.24
CA THR A 87 -9.50 -17.74 16.28
C THR A 87 -9.30 -17.21 17.70
N HIS A 88 -8.36 -16.29 17.89
CA HIS A 88 -7.94 -15.78 19.20
C HIS A 88 -8.57 -14.42 19.56
N TYR A 89 -9.66 -14.02 18.88
CA TYR A 89 -10.39 -12.77 19.12
C TYR A 89 -10.82 -12.56 20.59
N LYS A 90 -11.07 -13.65 21.34
CA LYS A 90 -11.39 -13.60 22.77
C LYS A 90 -10.24 -13.04 23.63
N LYS A 91 -8.99 -13.19 23.19
CA LYS A 91 -7.77 -12.66 23.83
C LYS A 91 -7.29 -11.34 23.19
N ASN A 92 -8.11 -10.70 22.35
CA ASN A 92 -7.75 -9.53 21.54
C ASN A 92 -6.48 -9.76 20.68
N LYS A 93 -6.24 -11.00 20.24
CA LYS A 93 -5.18 -11.34 19.28
C LYS A 93 -5.83 -11.71 17.96
N VAL A 94 -5.51 -10.94 16.92
CA VAL A 94 -5.88 -11.18 15.52
C VAL A 94 -4.58 -11.24 14.74
N ALA A 95 -4.40 -12.28 13.92
CA ALA A 95 -3.30 -12.32 12.95
C ALA A 95 -3.81 -11.81 11.59
N LEU A 96 -2.96 -11.12 10.84
CA LEU A 96 -3.22 -10.68 9.47
C LEU A 96 -2.11 -11.22 8.56
N ARG A 97 -2.45 -11.52 7.30
CA ARG A 97 -1.50 -11.83 6.23
C ARG A 97 -2.07 -11.48 4.86
N TRP A 98 -1.20 -11.24 3.89
CA TRP A 98 -1.59 -11.15 2.49
C TRP A 98 -2.15 -12.49 1.95
N ARG A 99 -2.93 -12.40 0.87
CA ARG A 99 -3.48 -13.55 0.13
C ARG A 99 -2.36 -14.31 -0.58
N THR A 100 -2.47 -15.63 -0.68
CA THR A 100 -1.64 -16.40 -1.63
C THR A 100 -2.31 -16.44 -3.00
N GLU A 101 -1.55 -16.75 -4.06
CA GLU A 101 -2.05 -16.86 -5.45
C GLU A 101 -3.34 -17.68 -5.56
N ASN A 102 -3.35 -18.90 -5.01
CA ASN A 102 -4.53 -19.77 -4.96
C ASN A 102 -5.75 -19.11 -4.29
N GLU A 103 -5.54 -18.27 -3.27
CA GLU A 103 -6.62 -17.55 -2.59
C GLU A 103 -7.10 -16.31 -3.37
N VAL A 104 -6.24 -15.70 -4.19
CA VAL A 104 -6.64 -14.65 -5.15
C VAL A 104 -7.48 -15.25 -6.27
N VAL A 105 -7.07 -16.38 -6.85
CA VAL A 105 -7.83 -17.11 -7.90
C VAL A 105 -9.20 -17.59 -7.40
N ILE A 106 -9.29 -18.02 -6.13
CA ILE A 106 -10.58 -18.38 -5.48
C ILE A 106 -11.41 -17.13 -5.11
N GLY A 107 -10.85 -15.92 -5.16
CA GLY A 107 -11.53 -14.68 -4.78
C GLY A 107 -11.70 -14.50 -3.27
N LYS A 108 -10.91 -15.21 -2.44
CA LYS A 108 -11.00 -15.16 -0.98
C LYS A 108 -10.53 -13.80 -0.46
N GLY A 109 -11.22 -13.27 0.55
CA GLY A 109 -11.04 -11.89 1.03
C GLY A 109 -11.74 -10.84 0.16
N GLN A 110 -12.27 -11.21 -1.01
CA GLN A 110 -12.98 -10.30 -1.93
C GLN A 110 -14.43 -10.75 -2.15
N PHE A 111 -14.67 -11.92 -2.76
CA PHE A 111 -16.00 -12.53 -2.93
C PHE A 111 -16.37 -13.54 -1.83
N GLN A 112 -15.45 -13.79 -0.91
CA GLN A 112 -15.61 -14.66 0.25
C GLN A 112 -14.94 -14.04 1.48
N CYS A 113 -15.46 -14.32 2.68
CA CYS A 113 -14.99 -13.80 3.96
C CYS A 113 -13.47 -13.99 4.16
N GLY A 114 -12.76 -12.89 4.39
CA GLY A 114 -11.33 -12.83 4.69
C GLY A 114 -10.95 -13.32 6.08
N ASN A 115 -11.63 -14.34 6.62
CA ASN A 115 -11.23 -15.07 7.83
C ASN A 115 -10.76 -16.47 7.42
N LYS A 116 -9.55 -16.88 7.82
CA LYS A 116 -8.88 -18.11 7.38
C LYS A 116 -9.78 -19.36 7.41
N ARG A 117 -10.64 -19.48 8.42
CA ARG A 117 -11.56 -20.62 8.66
C ARG A 117 -13.01 -20.39 8.21
N CYS A 118 -13.32 -19.29 7.53
CA CYS A 118 -14.68 -18.96 7.10
C CYS A 118 -14.79 -19.08 5.57
N VAL A 119 -15.90 -19.67 5.11
CA VAL A 119 -16.20 -19.91 3.68
C VAL A 119 -17.36 -19.03 3.18
N GLU A 120 -17.95 -18.25 4.10
CA GLU A 120 -19.14 -17.41 3.90
C GLU A 120 -18.96 -16.36 2.80
N LYS A 121 -19.99 -16.16 1.98
CA LYS A 121 -20.04 -15.20 0.87
C LYS A 121 -21.07 -14.08 1.08
N ASN A 122 -22.02 -14.26 2.00
CA ASN A 122 -23.11 -13.33 2.23
C ASN A 122 -22.67 -12.03 2.95
N GLU A 123 -23.25 -10.89 2.54
CA GLU A 123 -23.13 -9.55 3.13
C GLU A 123 -21.73 -9.15 3.63
N LEU A 124 -20.73 -9.31 2.76
CA LEU A 124 -19.33 -9.03 3.06
C LEU A 124 -19.08 -7.51 3.19
N LYS A 125 -18.87 -7.04 4.42
CA LYS A 125 -18.52 -5.64 4.74
C LYS A 125 -17.00 -5.44 4.74
N THR A 126 -16.54 -4.35 4.14
CA THR A 126 -15.12 -3.95 4.18
C THR A 126 -14.80 -3.26 5.49
N TRP A 127 -13.67 -3.61 6.07
CA TRP A 127 -13.10 -3.02 7.28
C TRP A 127 -11.69 -2.53 7.00
N GLU A 128 -11.29 -1.46 7.65
CA GLU A 128 -9.93 -0.95 7.62
C GLU A 128 -9.29 -1.14 8.99
N VAL A 129 -8.14 -1.80 9.02
CA VAL A 129 -7.50 -2.29 10.25
C VAL A 129 -6.06 -1.79 10.28
N ASN A 130 -5.68 -1.10 11.35
CA ASN A 130 -4.30 -0.67 11.54
C ASN A 130 -3.38 -1.88 11.76
N PHE A 131 -2.32 -1.98 10.96
CA PHE A 131 -1.28 -2.99 11.02
C PHE A 131 0.07 -2.30 11.29
N GLY A 132 0.55 -2.44 12.52
CA GLY A 132 1.90 -2.01 12.89
C GLY A 132 2.93 -3.08 12.51
N TYR A 133 3.97 -2.67 11.79
CA TYR A 133 5.06 -3.52 11.32
C TYR A 133 6.42 -2.90 11.66
N VAL A 134 7.49 -3.66 11.47
CA VAL A 134 8.87 -3.19 11.64
C VAL A 134 9.61 -3.36 10.32
N GLU A 135 10.22 -2.29 9.84
CA GLU A 135 10.92 -2.23 8.54
C GLU A 135 12.26 -1.52 8.75
N HIS A 136 13.37 -2.16 8.41
CA HIS A 136 14.75 -1.71 8.67
C HIS A 136 15.04 -1.23 10.12
N GLY A 137 14.23 -1.65 11.09
CA GLY A 137 14.32 -1.27 12.52
C GLY A 137 13.28 -0.23 12.97
N GLU A 138 12.65 0.48 12.03
CA GLU A 138 11.62 1.49 12.30
C GLU A 138 10.25 0.85 12.51
N LYS A 139 9.43 1.43 13.39
CA LYS A 139 8.05 0.99 13.64
C LYS A 139 7.09 1.80 12.77
N LYS A 140 6.65 1.22 11.66
CA LYS A 140 5.70 1.83 10.72
C LYS A 140 4.30 1.27 10.94
N ASN A 141 3.28 2.05 10.58
CA ASN A 141 1.87 1.65 10.65
C ASN A 141 1.24 1.78 9.26
N ALA A 142 0.45 0.81 8.85
CA ALA A 142 -0.31 0.84 7.60
C ALA A 142 -1.78 0.52 7.87
N LEU A 143 -2.70 1.21 7.18
CA LEU A 143 -4.12 0.89 7.22
C LEU A 143 -4.44 -0.15 6.15
N VAL A 144 -4.94 -1.31 6.55
CA VAL A 144 -5.09 -2.48 5.68
C VAL A 144 -6.56 -2.89 5.55
N LYS A 145 -7.01 -3.10 4.30
CA LYS A 145 -8.41 -3.43 3.98
C LYS A 145 -8.69 -4.94 4.15
N LEU A 146 -9.84 -5.26 4.72
CA LEU A 146 -10.25 -6.60 5.13
C LEU A 146 -11.77 -6.79 4.94
N ARG A 147 -12.20 -7.68 4.04
CA ARG A 147 -13.64 -7.95 3.82
C ARG A 147 -14.12 -9.11 4.70
N LEU A 148 -15.15 -8.90 5.52
CA LEU A 148 -15.68 -9.90 6.47
C LEU A 148 -17.21 -10.00 6.40
N CYS A 149 -17.74 -11.21 6.58
CA CYS A 149 -19.17 -11.43 6.83
C CYS A 149 -19.59 -10.85 8.20
N PRO A 150 -20.90 -10.63 8.46
CA PRO A 150 -21.38 -10.03 9.71
C PRO A 150 -20.89 -10.78 10.96
N GLU A 151 -20.90 -12.11 10.91
CA GLU A 151 -20.42 -12.98 11.98
C GLU A 151 -18.92 -12.79 12.29
N CYS A 152 -18.09 -12.48 11.31
CA CYS A 152 -16.65 -12.24 11.53
C CYS A 152 -16.38 -10.79 11.94
N SER A 153 -17.16 -9.83 11.43
CA SER A 153 -17.17 -8.43 11.90
C SER A 153 -17.44 -8.33 13.41
N LEU A 154 -18.44 -9.06 13.93
CA LEU A 154 -18.74 -9.12 15.37
C LEU A 154 -17.58 -9.69 16.20
N LYS A 155 -16.77 -10.59 15.63
CA LYS A 155 -15.59 -11.17 16.29
C LYS A 155 -14.42 -10.19 16.28
N LEU A 156 -14.24 -9.40 15.22
CA LEU A 156 -13.26 -8.29 15.16
C LEU A 156 -13.59 -7.21 16.20
N ASN A 157 -14.84 -6.76 16.27
CA ASN A 157 -15.32 -5.73 17.22
C ASN A 157 -15.70 -6.25 18.63
N HIS A 158 -15.29 -7.47 18.98
CA HIS A 158 -15.63 -8.10 20.26
C HIS A 158 -15.09 -7.35 21.49
N HIS A 159 -13.96 -6.65 21.38
CA HIS A 159 -13.39 -5.88 22.49
C HIS A 159 -13.85 -4.41 22.54
N SER A 160 -14.12 -3.76 21.40
CA SER A 160 -14.64 -2.38 21.37
C SER A 160 -15.99 -2.30 22.10
N ARG A 161 -16.94 -3.20 21.76
CA ARG A 161 -18.24 -3.32 22.45
C ARG A 161 -18.12 -3.64 23.95
N LYS A 162 -17.08 -4.38 24.37
CA LYS A 162 -16.79 -4.64 25.80
C LYS A 162 -16.20 -3.44 26.53
N ARG A 163 -15.29 -2.69 25.89
CA ARG A 163 -14.73 -1.42 26.41
C ARG A 163 -15.84 -0.37 26.54
N GLU A 164 -16.73 -0.27 25.56
CA GLU A 164 -17.92 0.58 25.57
C GLU A 164 -18.88 0.23 26.71
N VAL A 165 -19.29 -1.04 26.86
CA VAL A 165 -20.15 -1.49 27.97
C VAL A 165 -19.50 -1.25 29.33
N LYS A 166 -18.18 -1.44 29.47
CA LYS A 166 -17.45 -1.03 30.69
C LYS A 166 -17.49 0.48 30.90
N ARG A 167 -17.25 1.30 29.86
CA ARG A 167 -17.29 2.77 29.94
C ARG A 167 -18.69 3.27 30.35
N ARG A 168 -19.75 2.74 29.74
CA ARG A 168 -21.15 3.05 30.07
C ARG A 168 -21.52 2.65 31.50
N ARG A 169 -21.04 1.49 31.98
CA ARG A 169 -21.19 1.08 33.39
C ARG A 169 -20.39 1.96 34.35
N SER A 170 -19.23 2.48 33.94
CA SER A 170 -18.42 3.40 34.76
C SER A 170 -19.03 4.80 34.83
N LEU A 171 -19.53 5.35 33.72
CA LEU A 171 -20.22 6.63 33.68
C LEU A 171 -21.48 6.62 34.56
N LYS A 172 -22.28 5.54 34.51
CA LYS A 172 -23.42 5.34 35.43
C LYS A 172 -23.04 5.24 36.91
N ARG A 173 -21.79 4.90 37.26
CA ARG A 173 -21.28 4.92 38.65
C ARG A 173 -20.76 6.29 39.09
N LEU A 174 -20.33 7.12 38.14
CA LEU A 174 -19.86 8.49 38.40
C LEU A 174 -21.02 9.52 38.45
N GLY A 175 -22.27 9.08 38.53
CA GLY A 175 -23.46 9.95 38.58
C GLY A 175 -23.75 10.76 37.31
N LYS A 176 -22.81 10.85 36.36
CA LYS A 176 -22.94 11.65 35.14
C LYS A 176 -23.87 10.97 34.14
N THR A 177 -25.17 11.24 34.29
CA THR A 177 -26.20 11.03 33.28
C THR A 177 -25.86 11.85 32.04
N VAL A 178 -25.34 11.20 31.01
CA VAL A 178 -25.46 11.72 29.64
C VAL A 178 -26.94 11.59 29.30
N ASP A 179 -27.59 12.72 28.98
CA ASP A 179 -28.99 12.71 28.60
C ASP A 179 -29.20 11.90 27.31
N VAL A 180 -30.34 11.24 27.21
CA VAL A 180 -30.66 10.30 26.14
C VAL A 180 -31.37 10.99 24.97
N GLN A 181 -31.84 12.23 25.15
CA GLN A 181 -32.65 12.93 24.14
C GLN A 181 -31.87 13.39 22.90
N GLU A 182 -30.58 13.75 23.02
CA GLU A 182 -29.83 14.42 21.94
C GLU A 182 -29.42 13.47 20.79
N VAL A 183 -29.29 12.16 21.05
CA VAL A 183 -28.80 11.17 20.07
C VAL A 183 -29.88 10.61 19.11
N LEU A 184 -31.16 10.93 19.31
CA LEU A 184 -32.25 10.48 18.42
C LEU A 184 -32.50 11.44 17.24
N ALA A 185 -32.06 12.70 17.35
CA ALA A 185 -32.17 13.68 16.29
C ALA A 185 -31.25 13.36 15.10
N THR A 186 -30.00 12.95 15.38
CA THR A 186 -28.96 12.74 14.36
C THR A 186 -29.14 11.48 13.50
N SER A 187 -29.98 10.54 13.92
CA SER A 187 -30.18 9.26 13.21
C SER A 187 -31.27 9.30 12.12
N THR A 188 -32.02 10.40 12.02
CA THR A 188 -33.32 10.41 11.32
C THR A 188 -33.27 11.13 9.95
N THR A 189 -32.19 11.85 9.66
CA THR A 189 -32.04 12.71 8.47
C THR A 189 -31.19 12.12 7.33
N MET A 190 -30.79 10.84 7.38
CA MET A 190 -29.89 10.21 6.40
C MET A 190 -30.47 8.97 5.70
N VAL A 191 -31.78 8.92 5.49
CA VAL A 191 -32.47 7.81 4.78
C VAL A 191 -33.35 8.32 3.61
N ARG A 192 -33.13 9.58 3.21
CA ARG A 192 -33.59 10.25 1.98
C ARG A 192 -32.45 11.24 1.63
N ASP A 193 -31.81 11.23 0.48
CA ASP A 193 -32.18 10.60 -0.80
C ASP A 193 -31.05 9.73 -1.39
N ALA A 194 -31.41 8.95 -2.41
CA ALA A 194 -30.45 8.41 -3.38
C ALA A 194 -30.65 9.14 -4.70
N ILE A 195 -29.57 9.43 -5.43
CA ILE A 195 -29.44 9.40 -6.92
C ILE A 195 -28.08 9.99 -7.34
N GLU A 196 -27.41 9.25 -8.25
CA GLU A 196 -26.42 9.63 -9.27
C GLU A 196 -25.24 10.61 -9.02
N VAL A 197 -24.12 10.32 -9.72
CA VAL A 197 -22.98 11.23 -9.89
C VAL A 197 -22.62 11.30 -11.38
N LYS A 198 -22.60 12.52 -11.93
CA LYS A 198 -21.90 12.95 -13.15
C LYS A 198 -21.28 14.32 -12.82
N VAL A 199 -19.95 14.45 -12.76
CA VAL A 199 -18.96 14.55 -13.86
C VAL A 199 -18.77 16.00 -14.31
N GLU A 200 -17.53 16.50 -14.10
CA GLU A 200 -16.95 17.78 -14.59
C GLU A 200 -17.58 19.08 -14.02
N LYS A 201 -16.86 20.21 -13.84
CA LYS A 201 -15.44 20.58 -14.13
C LYS A 201 -14.95 21.65 -13.12
N GLU A 202 -13.65 21.93 -13.09
CA GLU A 202 -13.03 23.08 -12.38
C GLU A 202 -12.58 24.16 -13.39
N ASP A 203 -12.53 25.43 -12.97
CA ASP A 203 -11.70 26.55 -13.51
C ASP A 203 -11.66 27.72 -12.47
N GLN A 204 -10.82 28.76 -12.61
CA GLN A 204 -10.27 29.62 -11.52
C GLN A 204 -10.32 31.16 -11.82
N ALA A 205 -9.87 32.17 -11.03
CA ALA A 205 -9.03 32.21 -9.81
C ALA A 205 -9.40 33.24 -8.67
N ASP A 206 -8.85 34.48 -8.63
CA ASP A 206 -8.67 35.31 -7.38
C ASP A 206 -9.51 36.66 -7.35
N ASP A 207 -9.11 37.92 -7.04
CA ASP A 207 -7.82 38.55 -6.68
C ASP A 207 -7.91 39.86 -5.79
N LYS A 208 -6.73 40.38 -5.41
CA LYS A 208 -6.29 41.68 -4.81
C LYS A 208 -7.21 42.93 -4.98
N LYS A 209 -7.28 43.93 -4.05
CA LYS A 209 -6.56 44.20 -2.77
C LYS A 209 -7.21 45.33 -1.94
N GLU A 210 -7.03 45.28 -0.60
CA GLU A 210 -6.84 46.39 0.39
C GLU A 210 -7.75 47.67 0.38
N GLU A 211 -8.26 48.25 1.49
CA GLU A 211 -8.46 47.90 2.92
C GLU A 211 -9.23 49.09 3.61
N LYS A 212 -9.63 49.22 4.91
CA LYS A 212 -9.51 48.48 6.19
C LYS A 212 -10.62 48.95 7.18
N THR A 213 -11.27 48.03 7.93
CA THR A 213 -12.24 48.27 9.06
C THR A 213 -13.56 49.01 8.73
N VAL A 214 -14.74 48.67 9.27
CA VAL A 214 -15.14 47.88 10.47
C VAL A 214 -16.33 46.95 10.13
N LYS A 215 -16.49 45.83 10.87
CA LYS A 215 -17.62 44.86 10.90
C LYS A 215 -17.54 43.71 9.88
N GLU A 216 -17.49 42.48 10.39
CA GLU A 216 -17.41 41.21 9.65
C GLU A 216 -18.72 40.80 8.93
N SER A 217 -19.65 41.73 8.72
CA SER A 217 -21.00 41.46 8.18
C SER A 217 -21.21 42.00 6.75
N GLN A 218 -20.15 42.51 6.11
CA GLN A 218 -20.22 43.19 4.81
C GLN A 218 -19.32 42.60 3.72
N ILE A 219 -18.54 41.55 4.03
CA ILE A 219 -17.62 40.84 3.10
C ILE A 219 -18.35 40.21 1.88
N TRP A 220 -19.68 40.04 1.95
CA TRP A 220 -20.49 39.34 0.94
C TRP A 220 -21.47 40.27 0.19
N LYS A 221 -21.09 41.52 -0.12
CA LYS A 221 -22.01 42.48 -0.77
C LYS A 221 -21.50 43.31 -1.94
N ASP A 222 -20.21 43.33 -2.23
CA ASP A 222 -19.67 44.00 -3.41
C ASP A 222 -19.61 43.06 -4.61
N LYS A 223 -19.72 43.61 -5.82
CA LYS A 223 -19.70 42.85 -7.07
C LYS A 223 -18.26 42.72 -7.59
N PRO A 224 -17.91 41.64 -8.29
CA PRO A 224 -16.65 41.57 -9.03
C PRO A 224 -16.58 42.69 -10.09
N THR A 225 -15.37 43.19 -10.31
CA THR A 225 -14.97 44.04 -11.44
C THR A 225 -13.85 43.34 -12.18
N ASP A 226 -13.83 43.38 -13.51
CA ASP A 226 -12.92 42.58 -14.33
C ASP A 226 -11.43 42.79 -13.99
N SER A 227 -10.82 41.81 -13.32
CA SER A 227 -9.38 41.54 -13.46
C SER A 227 -9.19 40.77 -14.76
N ASN A 228 -8.55 41.40 -15.75
CA ASN A 228 -8.17 40.71 -16.98
C ASN A 228 -6.92 39.84 -16.72
N GLU A 229 -7.13 38.74 -16.01
CA GLU A 229 -6.16 37.66 -15.87
C GLU A 229 -5.93 37.04 -17.26
N LYS A 230 -4.71 37.17 -17.77
CA LYS A 230 -4.27 36.46 -18.98
C LYS A 230 -4.52 34.97 -18.76
N SER A 231 -5.03 34.31 -19.79
CA SER A 231 -5.17 32.86 -19.76
C SER A 231 -3.78 32.21 -19.65
N ARG A 232 -3.71 31.06 -18.98
CA ARG A 232 -2.47 30.27 -18.87
C ARG A 232 -1.87 29.91 -20.24
N GLU A 233 -2.67 29.91 -21.30
CA GLU A 233 -2.24 29.63 -22.66
C GLU A 233 -1.51 30.86 -23.26
N GLU A 234 -1.98 32.08 -23.02
CA GLU A 234 -1.25 33.32 -23.36
C GLU A 234 0.08 33.45 -22.59
N GLU A 235 0.14 33.04 -21.31
CA GLU A 235 1.40 32.99 -20.56
C GLU A 235 2.41 32.00 -21.16
N PHE A 236 1.95 30.89 -21.73
CA PHE A 236 2.80 29.95 -22.43
C PHE A 236 3.27 30.48 -23.80
N GLU A 237 2.39 31.16 -24.56
CA GLU A 237 2.78 31.77 -25.84
C GLU A 237 3.78 32.90 -25.66
N GLU A 238 3.60 33.77 -24.67
CA GLU A 238 4.52 34.89 -24.37
C GLU A 238 5.91 34.36 -23.93
N TYR A 239 5.96 33.25 -23.18
CA TYR A 239 7.21 32.54 -22.84
C TYR A 239 7.86 31.84 -24.06
N PHE A 240 7.07 31.34 -25.01
CA PHE A 240 7.61 30.73 -26.24
C PHE A 240 8.21 31.79 -27.18
N ASP A 241 7.57 32.95 -27.32
CA ASP A 241 8.10 34.06 -28.12
C ASP A 241 9.39 34.64 -27.51
N GLU A 242 9.46 34.80 -26.17
CA GLU A 242 10.69 35.26 -25.48
C GLU A 242 11.84 34.24 -25.55
N LEU A 243 11.56 32.97 -25.90
CA LEU A 243 12.56 31.90 -26.07
C LEU A 243 13.06 31.74 -27.52
N PHE A 244 12.40 32.36 -28.51
CA PHE A 244 12.69 32.20 -29.94
C PHE A 244 13.01 33.50 -30.70
N MET A 245 13.14 34.64 -30.02
CA MET A 245 13.80 35.86 -30.53
C MET A 245 15.31 35.89 -30.26
#